data_AF-A0A1Y1MCX7-F1
#
_entry.id   AF-A0A1Y1MCX7-F1
#
_cell.length_a   1.000
_cell.length_b   1.000
_cell.length_c   1.000
_cell.angle_alpha   90.00
_cell.angle_beta   90.00
_cell.angle_gamma   90.00
#
_symmetry.space_group_name_H-M   'P 1'
#
loop_
_entity.id
_entity.type
_entity.pdbx_description
1 polymer ?
#
loop_
_entity_poly.entity_id
_entity_poly.type
_entity_poly.pdbx_seq_one_letter_code
_entity_poly.pdbx_strand_id
1 'polypeptide(L)'
;AEDYRQEVHAQIYACLAKNSVGSIHSKDVNVRAVVNQFYKAEILTEYVIRGNTAILKCSIPSFVADFVHVESWIDDSGKILTVSNDYDSKYLVLPSGELHIRDVGPEDGYKTYQCRTKHRLTGETRLSATKGRLVIT
;
A
#
# COMPACT_ATOMS: atom_id res chain seq x y z
N ALA A 1 -10.60 -0.65 -21.00
CA ALA A 1 -11.36 0.40 -20.28
C ALA A 1 -12.66 0.72 -21.01
N GLU A 2 -12.66 0.69 -22.34
CA GLU A 2 -13.82 1.05 -23.16
C GLU A 2 -15.07 0.19 -22.90
N ASP A 3 -14.92 -1.08 -22.53
CA ASP A 3 -16.06 -1.97 -22.21
C ASP A 3 -16.55 -1.87 -20.75
N TYR A 4 -15.97 -0.98 -19.93
CA TYR A 4 -16.39 -0.84 -18.54
C TYR A 4 -17.77 -0.18 -18.46
N ARG A 5 -18.71 -0.89 -17.82
CA ARG A 5 -20.08 -0.45 -17.58
C ARG A 5 -20.41 -0.49 -16.10
N GLN A 6 -20.74 0.66 -15.50
CA GLN A 6 -21.01 0.76 -14.06
C GLN A 6 -22.15 -0.15 -13.60
N GLU A 7 -23.23 -0.24 -14.38
CA GLU A 7 -24.42 -1.06 -14.07
C GLU A 7 -24.16 -2.58 -14.02
N VAL A 8 -23.04 -3.04 -14.59
CA VAL A 8 -22.62 -4.46 -14.59
C VAL A 8 -21.42 -4.67 -13.65
N HIS A 9 -20.46 -3.75 -13.68
CA HIS A 9 -19.17 -3.95 -13.03
C HIS A 9 -19.06 -3.35 -11.63
N ALA A 10 -20.03 -2.53 -11.19
CA ALA A 10 -20.08 -1.97 -9.85
C ALA A 10 -21.53 -2.05 -9.34
N GLN A 11 -21.95 -3.25 -8.98
CA GLN A 11 -23.34 -3.54 -8.64
C GLN A 11 -23.47 -4.61 -7.55
N ILE A 12 -24.60 -4.56 -6.83
CA ILE A 12 -24.98 -5.58 -5.85
C ILE A 12 -25.87 -6.61 -6.53
N TYR A 13 -25.45 -7.87 -6.51
CA TYR A 13 -26.18 -9.01 -7.06
C TYR A 13 -26.77 -9.88 -5.94
N ALA A 14 -27.82 -10.63 -6.25
CA ALA A 14 -28.34 -11.69 -5.40
C ALA A 14 -28.69 -12.92 -6.26
N CYS A 15 -28.44 -14.11 -5.72
CA CYS A 15 -28.79 -15.36 -6.38
C CYS A 15 -30.20 -15.80 -5.95
N LEU A 16 -31.08 -16.06 -6.91
CA LEU A 16 -32.40 -16.66 -6.70
C LEU A 16 -32.34 -18.15 -7.03
N ALA A 17 -32.58 -19.00 -6.04
CA ALA A 17 -32.82 -20.43 -6.27
C ALA A 17 -34.31 -20.72 -6.15
N LYS A 18 -34.91 -21.35 -7.16
CA LYS A 18 -36.35 -21.64 -7.22
C LYS A 18 -36.61 -23.07 -7.67
N ASN A 19 -37.57 -23.73 -7.02
CA ASN A 19 -38.12 -25.02 -7.43
C ASN A 19 -39.67 -24.96 -7.44
N SER A 20 -40.33 -26.11 -7.59
CA SER A 20 -41.79 -26.21 -7.61
C SER A 20 -42.46 -25.86 -6.26
N VAL A 21 -41.71 -25.91 -5.15
CA VAL A 21 -42.22 -25.67 -3.79
C VAL A 21 -42.04 -24.21 -3.37
N GLY A 22 -40.99 -23.53 -3.83
CA GLY A 22 -40.76 -22.14 -3.48
C GLY A 22 -39.45 -21.56 -4.04
N SER A 23 -39.07 -20.38 -3.52
CA SER A 23 -37.84 -19.68 -3.89
C SER A 23 -37.12 -19.09 -2.68
N ILE A 24 -35.79 -19.09 -2.73
CA ILE A 24 -34.91 -18.46 -1.73
C ILE A 24 -33.93 -17.51 -2.42
N HIS A 25 -33.59 -16.42 -1.75
CA HIS A 25 -32.53 -15.48 -2.17
C HIS A 25 -31.27 -15.71 -1.32
N SER A 26 -30.10 -15.53 -1.94
CA SER A 26 -28.83 -15.46 -1.21
C SER A 26 -28.69 -14.16 -0.42
N LYS A 27 -27.59 -14.02 0.31
CA LYS A 27 -27.10 -12.71 0.76
C LYS A 27 -26.70 -11.85 -0.44
N ASP A 28 -26.65 -10.54 -0.22
CA ASP A 28 -26.14 -9.57 -1.17
C ASP A 28 -24.67 -9.84 -1.51
N VAL A 29 -24.36 -9.84 -2.81
CA VAL A 29 -23.02 -10.05 -3.36
C VAL A 29 -22.55 -8.76 -4.01
N ASN A 30 -21.61 -8.08 -3.37
CA ASN A 30 -21.02 -6.84 -3.89
C ASN A 30 -19.97 -7.15 -4.96
N VAL A 31 -20.30 -6.90 -6.23
CA VAL A 31 -19.39 -7.09 -7.36
C VAL A 31 -18.78 -5.74 -7.73
N ARG A 32 -17.45 -5.65 -7.61
CA ARG A 32 -16.64 -4.49 -8.01
C ARG A 32 -15.50 -4.93 -8.91
N ALA A 33 -15.71 -4.85 -10.22
CA ALA A 33 -14.66 -4.94 -11.21
C ALA A 33 -13.91 -3.60 -11.29
N VAL A 34 -12.59 -3.67 -11.39
CA VAL A 34 -11.70 -2.51 -11.37
C VAL A 34 -10.83 -2.57 -12.60
N VAL A 35 -10.85 -1.50 -13.41
CA VAL A 35 -9.98 -1.40 -14.57
C VAL A 35 -8.55 -1.19 -14.09
N ASN A 36 -7.62 -1.99 -14.60
CA ASN A 36 -6.20 -1.81 -14.31
C ASN A 36 -5.74 -0.45 -14.85
N GLN A 37 -5.35 0.44 -13.95
CA GLN A 37 -4.84 1.78 -14.28
C GLN A 37 -3.40 1.90 -13.80
N PHE A 38 -2.59 2.60 -14.59
CA PHE A 38 -1.21 2.86 -14.22
C PHE A 38 -1.14 3.85 -13.06
N TYR A 39 -0.37 3.52 -12.02
CA TYR A 39 -0.09 4.39 -10.87
C TYR A 39 1.41 4.47 -10.58
N LYS A 40 1.81 5.54 -9.89
CA LYS A 40 3.14 5.73 -9.31
C LYS A 40 2.98 6.12 -7.85
N ALA A 41 3.67 5.39 -6.97
CA ALA A 41 3.81 5.78 -5.57
C ALA A 41 5.02 6.70 -5.41
N GLU A 42 4.96 7.64 -4.48
CA GLU A 42 6.03 8.60 -4.21
C GLU A 42 6.34 8.65 -2.73
N ILE A 43 7.57 8.96 -2.37
CA ILE A 43 7.97 9.19 -0.98
C ILE A 43 8.31 10.66 -0.82
N LEU A 44 7.77 11.27 0.23
CA LEU A 44 8.03 12.65 0.59
C LEU A 44 9.30 12.75 1.45
N THR A 45 9.99 13.88 1.35
CA THR A 45 11.12 14.17 2.24
C THR A 45 10.57 14.55 3.61
N GLU A 46 11.09 13.91 4.66
CA GLU A 46 10.68 14.15 6.04
C GLU A 46 11.79 14.88 6.81
N TYR A 47 11.38 15.82 7.66
CA TYR A 47 12.29 16.62 8.49
C TYR A 47 12.17 16.16 9.93
N VAL A 48 13.28 15.74 10.53
CA VAL A 48 13.28 15.12 11.86
C VAL A 48 14.42 15.65 12.70
N ILE A 49 14.14 15.98 13.96
CA ILE A 49 15.15 16.42 14.91
C ILE A 49 16.00 15.22 15.34
N ARG A 50 17.32 15.41 15.46
CA ARG A 50 18.23 14.35 15.94
C ARG A 50 17.73 13.71 17.25
N GLY A 51 17.76 12.38 17.31
CA GLY A 51 17.32 11.58 18.47
C GLY A 51 15.81 11.29 18.49
N ASN A 52 15.00 12.00 17.69
CA ASN A 52 13.60 11.66 17.51
C ASN A 52 13.43 10.44 16.59
N THR A 53 12.20 9.95 16.54
CA THR A 53 11.82 8.90 15.59
C THR A 53 11.26 9.52 14.30
N ALA A 54 11.73 9.03 13.16
CA ALA A 54 11.19 9.38 11.85
C ALA A 54 10.12 8.38 11.39
N ILE A 55 9.16 8.88 10.60
CA ILE A 55 8.18 8.06 9.90
C ILE A 55 8.20 8.44 8.42
N LEU A 56 8.68 7.54 7.57
CA LEU A 56 8.61 7.71 6.12
C LEU A 56 7.31 7.10 5.59
N LYS A 57 6.58 7.90 4.80
CA LYS A 57 5.29 7.53 4.21
C LYS A 57 5.43 7.27 2.71
N CYS A 58 4.90 6.14 2.27
CA CYS A 58 4.74 5.83 0.85
C CYS A 58 3.39 6.42 0.39
N SER A 59 3.43 7.52 -0.34
CA SER A 59 2.25 8.18 -0.90
C SER A 59 1.70 7.36 -2.07
N ILE A 60 0.63 6.62 -1.80
CA ILE A 60 -0.11 5.86 -2.80
C ILE A 60 -1.31 6.72 -3.25
N PRO A 61 -1.51 6.95 -4.56
CA PRO A 61 -2.65 7.72 -5.04
C PRO A 61 -3.99 7.15 -4.58
N SER A 62 -4.89 8.02 -4.13
CA SER A 62 -6.16 7.62 -3.50
C SER A 62 -7.06 6.75 -4.39
N PHE A 63 -7.02 6.95 -5.72
CA PHE A 63 -7.83 6.17 -6.66
C PHE A 63 -7.44 4.69 -6.76
N VAL A 64 -6.27 4.28 -6.25
CA VAL A 64 -5.82 2.87 -6.16
C VAL A 64 -5.60 2.38 -4.73
N ALA A 65 -5.81 3.22 -3.71
CA ALA A 65 -5.49 2.91 -2.31
C ALA A 65 -6.25 1.69 -1.76
N ASP A 66 -7.45 1.39 -2.28
CA ASP A 66 -8.25 0.20 -1.92
C ASP A 66 -7.61 -1.13 -2.38
N PHE A 67 -6.67 -1.06 -3.32
CA PHE A 67 -6.11 -2.23 -4.02
C PHE A 67 -4.59 -2.32 -3.90
N VAL A 68 -3.92 -1.23 -3.59
CA VAL A 68 -2.47 -1.14 -3.50
C VAL A 68 -2.06 -0.93 -2.05
N HIS A 69 -1.16 -1.77 -1.57
CA HIS A 69 -0.55 -1.64 -0.25
C HIS A 69 0.98 -1.70 -0.36
N VAL A 70 1.67 -1.24 0.66
CA VAL A 70 3.13 -1.38 0.77
C VAL A 70 3.44 -2.84 1.12
N GLU A 71 4.25 -3.50 0.28
CA GLU A 71 4.75 -4.86 0.51
C GLU A 71 6.04 -4.85 1.33
N SER A 72 6.94 -3.92 1.02
CA SER A 72 8.22 -3.78 1.72
C SER A 72 8.85 -2.40 1.50
N TRP A 73 9.83 -2.06 2.32
CA TRP A 73 10.76 -0.97 2.07
C TRP A 73 12.12 -1.52 1.63
N ILE A 74 12.88 -0.72 0.91
CA ILE A 74 14.21 -1.05 0.40
C ILE A 74 15.12 0.13 0.71
N ASP A 75 16.24 -0.12 1.37
CA ASP A 75 17.25 0.93 1.60
C ASP A 75 18.22 1.07 0.41
N ASP A 76 19.16 2.00 0.53
CA ASP A 76 20.18 2.30 -0.47
C ASP A 76 21.16 1.15 -0.72
N SER A 77 21.36 0.29 0.28
CA SER A 77 22.15 -0.94 0.16
C SER A 77 21.42 -2.10 -0.53
N GLY A 78 20.11 -1.94 -0.78
CA GLY A 78 19.25 -2.99 -1.32
C GLY A 78 18.70 -3.94 -0.26
N LYS A 79 18.87 -3.64 1.02
CA LYS A 79 18.27 -4.41 2.12
C LYS A 79 16.76 -4.25 2.07
N ILE A 80 16.06 -5.38 2.07
CA ILE A 80 14.60 -5.42 2.11
C ILE A 80 14.16 -5.38 3.58
N LEU A 81 13.32 -4.41 3.90
CA LEU A 81 12.68 -4.22 5.19
C LEU A 81 11.21 -4.63 5.05
N THR A 82 10.80 -5.67 5.75
CA THR A 82 9.41 -6.15 5.78
C THR A 82 8.78 -5.89 7.14
N VAL A 83 7.46 -6.07 7.23
CA VAL A 83 6.76 -6.06 8.51
C VAL A 83 7.39 -7.11 9.43
N SER A 84 7.82 -6.69 10.60
CA SER A 84 8.43 -7.55 11.61
C SER A 84 7.74 -7.33 12.97
N ASN A 85 7.73 -8.38 13.80
CA ASN A 85 7.31 -8.28 15.19
C ASN A 85 8.47 -7.91 16.13
N ASP A 86 9.65 -7.65 15.56
CA ASP A 86 10.80 -7.17 16.31
C ASP A 86 10.70 -5.65 16.44
N TYR A 87 9.90 -5.25 17.43
CA TYR A 87 9.69 -3.85 17.71
C TYR A 87 10.96 -3.17 18.20
N ASP A 88 11.99 -3.87 18.70
CA ASP A 88 13.20 -3.22 19.22
C ASP A 88 14.23 -2.87 18.14
N SER A 89 13.98 -3.29 16.90
CA SER A 89 14.81 -2.93 15.76
C SER A 89 14.79 -1.42 15.45
N LYS A 90 15.93 -0.88 14.99
CA LYS A 90 16.04 0.53 14.54
C LYS A 90 15.08 0.84 13.38
N TYR A 91 14.88 -0.13 12.49
CA TYR A 91 14.04 -0.03 11.29
C TYR A 91 12.84 -0.96 11.42
N LEU A 92 11.63 -0.40 11.51
CA LEU A 92 10.39 -1.15 11.66
C LEU A 92 9.40 -0.74 10.58
N VAL A 93 8.87 -1.70 9.82
CA VAL A 93 7.76 -1.44 8.91
C VAL A 93 6.45 -1.68 9.65
N LEU A 94 5.61 -0.65 9.73
CA LEU A 94 4.31 -0.73 10.40
C LEU A 94 3.33 -1.57 9.56
N PRO A 95 2.32 -2.22 10.17
CA PRO A 95 1.27 -2.93 9.43
C PRO A 95 0.49 -2.05 8.45
N SER A 96 0.45 -0.74 8.69
CA SER A 96 -0.13 0.28 7.81
C SER A 96 0.76 0.65 6.61
N GLY A 97 2.02 0.23 6.61
CA GLY A 97 2.95 0.34 5.48
C GLY A 97 4.01 1.44 5.60
N GLU A 98 4.01 2.25 6.65
CA GLU A 98 5.05 3.25 6.90
C GLU A 98 6.36 2.61 7.40
N LEU A 99 7.48 3.27 7.13
CA LEU A 99 8.78 2.91 7.69
C LEU A 99 9.11 3.81 8.88
N HIS A 100 9.20 3.18 10.05
CA HIS A 100 9.54 3.80 11.32
C HIS A 100 11.05 3.63 11.59
N ILE A 101 11.75 4.75 11.84
CA ILE A 101 13.20 4.77 12.08
C ILE A 101 13.45 5.39 13.45
N ARG A 102 13.85 4.57 14.42
CA ARG A 102 14.09 4.99 15.80
C ARG A 102 15.45 5.67 15.95
N ASP A 103 15.54 6.58 16.92
CA ASP A 103 16.76 7.27 17.33
C ASP A 103 17.60 7.74 16.12
N VAL A 104 17.00 8.67 15.37
CA VAL A 104 17.56 9.15 14.11
C VAL A 104 18.86 9.89 14.38
N GLY A 105 19.94 9.40 13.78
CA GLY A 105 21.27 9.98 13.85
C GLY A 105 21.69 10.57 12.50
N PRO A 106 22.73 11.43 12.45
CA PRO A 106 23.22 12.04 11.21
C PRO A 106 23.50 11.05 10.08
N GLU A 107 23.85 9.80 10.41
CA GLU A 107 24.07 8.71 9.47
C GLU A 107 22.83 8.32 8.66
N ASP A 108 21.63 8.44 9.23
CA ASP A 108 20.38 8.10 8.54
C ASP A 108 20.00 9.16 7.50
N GLY A 109 20.53 10.39 7.60
CA GLY A 109 20.31 11.46 6.63
C GLY A 109 21.00 11.22 5.29
N TYR A 110 22.00 10.34 5.24
CA TYR A 110 22.69 9.94 4.01
C TYR A 110 22.00 8.77 3.29
N LYS A 111 21.09 8.06 3.97
CA LYS A 111 20.38 6.92 3.40
C LYS A 111 19.21 7.36 2.56
N THR A 112 18.92 6.55 1.54
CA THR A 112 17.71 6.70 0.73
C THR A 112 16.85 5.46 0.83
N TYR A 113 15.54 5.67 0.78
CA TYR A 113 14.56 4.59 0.95
C TYR A 113 13.60 4.57 -0.23
N GLN A 114 13.20 3.38 -0.64
CA GLN A 114 12.16 3.15 -1.64
C GLN A 114 11.11 2.19 -1.10
N CYS A 115 9.84 2.49 -1.32
CA CYS A 115 8.76 1.57 -0.99
C CYS A 115 8.45 0.71 -2.22
N ARG A 116 8.23 -0.57 -1.98
CA ARG A 116 7.67 -1.53 -2.93
C ARG A 116 6.19 -1.68 -2.61
N THR A 117 5.36 -1.40 -3.59
CA THR A 117 3.91 -1.52 -3.52
C THR A 117 3.44 -2.75 -4.27
N LYS A 118 2.32 -3.35 -3.85
CA LYS A 118 1.70 -4.52 -4.48
C LYS A 118 0.23 -4.29 -4.71
N HIS A 119 -0.22 -4.52 -5.94
CA HIS A 119 -1.62 -4.42 -6.32
C HIS A 119 -2.33 -5.76 -6.12
N ARG A 120 -3.25 -5.85 -5.15
CA ARG A 120 -3.87 -7.12 -4.72
C ARG A 120 -4.73 -7.81 -5.79
N LEU A 121 -5.27 -7.06 -6.77
CA LEU A 121 -6.11 -7.64 -7.83
C LEU A 121 -5.30 -8.15 -9.02
N THR A 122 -4.14 -7.56 -9.31
CA THR A 122 -3.32 -7.89 -10.50
C THR A 122 -2.06 -8.66 -10.13
N GLY A 123 -1.65 -8.62 -8.85
CA GLY A 123 -0.41 -9.20 -8.34
C GLY A 123 0.84 -8.37 -8.67
N GLU A 124 0.71 -7.29 -9.45
CA GLU A 124 1.85 -6.50 -9.92
C GLU A 124 2.51 -5.74 -8.75
N THR A 125 3.85 -5.75 -8.71
CA THR A 125 4.65 -5.00 -7.76
C THR A 125 5.39 -3.86 -8.43
N ARG A 126 5.48 -2.71 -7.76
CA ARG A 126 6.13 -1.50 -8.27
C ARG A 126 6.93 -0.80 -7.19
N LEU A 127 8.11 -0.29 -7.57
CA LEU A 127 8.88 0.62 -6.72
C LEU A 127 8.33 2.04 -6.82
N SER A 128 8.50 2.82 -5.76
CA SER A 128 8.21 4.25 -5.79
C SER A 128 9.01 4.98 -6.86
N ALA A 129 8.37 5.95 -7.50
CA ALA A 129 8.97 6.80 -8.51
C ALA A 129 10.08 7.70 -7.92
N THR A 130 9.95 8.08 -6.65
CA THR A 130 10.95 8.84 -5.91
C THR A 130 11.59 8.00 -4.82
N LYS A 131 12.82 8.35 -4.43
CA LYS A 131 13.46 7.86 -3.21
C LYS A 131 13.23 8.86 -2.09
N GLY A 132 12.80 8.38 -0.94
CA GLY A 132 12.69 9.16 0.28
C GLY A 132 14.05 9.36 0.94
N ARG A 133 14.22 10.49 1.61
CA ARG A 133 15.37 10.78 2.47
C ARG A 133 14.89 11.52 3.72
N LEU A 134 15.66 11.43 4.79
CA LEU A 134 15.47 12.22 5.99
C LEU A 134 16.35 13.47 5.93
N VAL A 135 15.80 14.61 6.31
CA VAL A 135 16.57 15.81 6.59
C VAL A 135 16.62 15.98 8.09
N ILE A 136 17.82 15.92 8.64
CA ILE A 136 18.03 15.95 10.09
C ILE A 136 18.36 17.37 10.51
N THR A 137 17.62 17.88 11.49
CA THR A 137 17.76 19.24 12.05
C THR A 137 18.25 19.21 13.49
#